data_AF-A0A2A2SEE7-F1
#
_entry.id   AF-A0A2A2SEE7-F1
#
_cell.length_a   1.000
_cell.length_b   1.000
_cell.length_c   1.000
_cell.angle_alpha   90.00
_cell.angle_beta   90.00
_cell.angle_gamma   90.00
#
_symmetry.space_group_name_H-M   'P 1'
#
loop_
_entity.id
_entity.type
_entity.pdbx_description
1 polymer ?
#
loop_
_entity_poly.entity_id
_entity_poly.type
_entity_poly.pdbx_seq_one_letter_code
_entity_poly.pdbx_strand_id
1 'polypeptide(L)'
;MARLGQWLEPHPHGLYVKPADAWIDPSTPQARALVTHGHADHARGGHETVWATPETLAIMECRYGPQAGKPVQYGESVKLGEVEVGFVPAGHVLGSAQIVLSHAGETVVVSGDYKRRPDPTCEPFQPVACDVFVTEATFGLPVFRHPDTGDEMDKLLERLHANPDRCVLVGAYALGKAQRVIAELRLRGHAAPIYIHGALQRLCDLYREHGVELGELRPATDTPKAEMAGHVVMCPPSALNDRWTRRLPDPISAMASGWMRVRQRARQKNVELPIILSDHADWDELTDTLIEVSPKEVWVTHGREDALVHWCMTRQIRAKALHLVGLDDEDD
;
A
#
# COMPACT_ATOMS: atom_id res chain seq x y z
N MET A 1 -16.79 -32.79 3.87
CA MET A 1 -17.03 -31.37 3.54
C MET A 1 -16.29 -31.07 2.25
N ALA A 2 -16.91 -30.34 1.30
CA ALA A 2 -16.19 -29.83 0.14
C ALA A 2 -15.04 -28.92 0.60
N ARG A 3 -13.91 -28.93 -0.10
CA ARG A 3 -12.77 -28.05 0.21
C ARG A 3 -13.13 -26.66 -0.35
N LEU A 4 -13.05 -25.64 0.50
CA LEU A 4 -13.30 -24.25 0.11
C LEU A 4 -12.23 -23.78 -0.89
N GLY A 5 -12.65 -22.94 -1.85
CA GLY A 5 -11.78 -22.33 -2.84
C GLY A 5 -11.14 -23.32 -3.84
N GLN A 6 -11.75 -24.48 -4.11
CA GLN A 6 -11.22 -25.48 -5.07
C GLN A 6 -11.02 -24.95 -6.50
N TRP A 7 -11.69 -23.86 -6.83
CA TRP A 7 -11.64 -23.18 -8.11
C TRP A 7 -10.58 -22.06 -8.18
N LEU A 8 -9.83 -21.87 -7.09
CA LEU A 8 -8.67 -20.97 -7.02
C LEU A 8 -7.37 -21.78 -6.99
N GLU A 9 -6.42 -21.41 -7.85
CA GLU A 9 -5.11 -22.05 -7.97
C GLU A 9 -4.00 -21.04 -7.68
N PRO A 10 -3.36 -21.13 -6.49
CA PRO A 10 -2.18 -20.34 -6.20
C PRO A 10 -1.03 -20.76 -7.10
N HIS A 11 -0.41 -19.81 -7.77
CA HIS A 11 0.80 -20.01 -8.55
C HIS A 11 1.87 -19.01 -8.13
N PRO A 12 3.15 -19.32 -8.40
CA PRO A 12 4.25 -18.38 -8.23
C PRO A 12 3.98 -16.96 -8.76
N HIS A 13 3.24 -16.80 -9.85
CA HIS A 13 3.09 -15.52 -10.54
C HIS A 13 1.71 -14.89 -10.37
N GLY A 14 0.90 -15.34 -9.41
CA GLY A 14 -0.45 -14.81 -9.15
C GLY A 14 -1.44 -15.89 -8.73
N LEU A 15 -2.68 -15.49 -8.46
CA LEU A 15 -3.77 -16.41 -8.10
C LEU A 15 -4.70 -16.62 -9.30
N TYR A 16 -4.78 -17.84 -9.81
CA TYR A 16 -5.63 -18.17 -10.95
C TYR A 16 -7.06 -18.53 -10.54
N VAL A 17 -8.03 -17.91 -11.21
CA VAL A 17 -9.48 -18.10 -11.00
C VAL A 17 -10.04 -18.91 -12.17
N LYS A 18 -10.07 -20.24 -12.04
CA LYS A 18 -10.46 -21.17 -13.13
C LYS A 18 -11.79 -20.82 -13.81
N PRO A 19 -12.92 -20.67 -13.08
CA PRO A 19 -14.22 -20.40 -13.71
C PRO A 19 -14.33 -19.04 -14.40
N ALA A 20 -13.40 -18.10 -14.12
CA ALA A 20 -13.32 -16.81 -14.80
C ALA A 20 -12.27 -16.78 -15.92
N ASP A 21 -11.38 -17.78 -15.96
CA ASP A 21 -10.15 -17.79 -16.75
C ASP A 21 -9.38 -16.47 -16.60
N ALA A 22 -9.16 -16.04 -15.35
CA ALA A 22 -8.55 -14.76 -15.01
C ALA A 22 -7.54 -14.91 -13.87
N TRP A 23 -6.57 -14.02 -13.84
CA TRP A 23 -5.51 -13.97 -12.83
C TRP A 23 -5.71 -12.78 -11.90
N ILE A 24 -5.54 -12.98 -10.60
CA ILE A 24 -5.45 -11.89 -9.63
C ILE A 24 -3.98 -11.55 -9.39
N ASP A 25 -3.67 -10.26 -9.50
CA ASP A 25 -2.34 -9.66 -9.34
C ASP A 25 -1.21 -10.44 -10.04
N PRO A 26 -1.35 -10.74 -11.36
CA PRO A 26 -0.33 -11.50 -12.05
C PRO A 26 0.97 -10.71 -12.21
N SER A 27 2.10 -11.32 -11.82
CA SER A 27 3.43 -10.70 -11.92
C SER A 27 4.01 -10.69 -13.35
N THR A 28 3.31 -11.31 -14.31
CA THR A 28 3.60 -11.31 -15.74
C THR A 28 2.36 -10.91 -16.56
N PRO A 29 2.53 -10.42 -17.80
CA PRO A 29 1.39 -10.16 -18.69
C PRO A 29 0.50 -11.39 -18.89
N GLN A 30 -0.81 -11.19 -18.92
CA GLN A 30 -1.84 -12.23 -19.01
C GLN A 30 -3.00 -11.77 -19.89
N ALA A 31 -3.77 -12.71 -20.42
CA ALA A 31 -4.96 -12.41 -21.21
C ALA A 31 -6.03 -11.66 -20.38
N ARG A 32 -6.25 -12.08 -19.14
CA ARG A 32 -7.21 -11.48 -18.21
C ARG A 32 -6.59 -11.30 -16.84
N ALA A 33 -6.49 -10.05 -16.40
CA ALA A 33 -5.96 -9.69 -15.09
C ALA A 33 -7.01 -8.92 -14.28
N LEU A 34 -7.18 -9.31 -13.03
CA LEU A 34 -7.84 -8.54 -11.98
C LEU A 34 -6.71 -7.96 -11.12
N VAL A 35 -6.68 -6.63 -10.92
CA VAL A 35 -5.61 -5.98 -10.18
C VAL A 35 -6.17 -5.29 -8.94
N THR A 36 -5.63 -5.62 -7.76
CA THR A 36 -6.04 -5.05 -6.48
C THR A 36 -5.65 -3.59 -6.35
N HIS A 37 -4.40 -3.25 -6.73
CA HIS A 37 -3.89 -1.89 -6.64
C HIS A 37 -2.63 -1.67 -7.50
N GLY A 38 -2.20 -0.41 -7.60
CA GLY A 38 -1.17 0.02 -8.56
C GLY A 38 0.30 -0.15 -8.16
N HIS A 39 0.64 -0.85 -7.06
CA HIS A 39 2.05 -1.13 -6.74
C HIS A 39 2.68 -2.14 -7.71
N ALA A 40 4.00 -2.14 -7.82
CA ALA A 40 4.68 -2.87 -8.90
C ALA A 40 4.67 -4.38 -8.68
N ASP A 41 4.59 -4.81 -7.45
CA ASP A 41 4.50 -6.20 -7.04
C ASP A 41 3.10 -6.79 -7.29
N HIS A 42 2.07 -5.95 -7.41
CA HIS A 42 0.70 -6.36 -7.75
C HIS A 42 0.28 -6.06 -9.21
N ALA A 43 0.79 -4.97 -9.79
CA ALA A 43 0.40 -4.49 -11.10
C ALA A 43 1.52 -4.62 -12.14
N ARG A 44 1.14 -5.09 -13.33
CA ARG A 44 1.99 -5.16 -14.52
C ARG A 44 1.30 -4.55 -15.73
N GLY A 45 2.08 -3.98 -16.63
CA GLY A 45 1.59 -3.55 -17.94
C GLY A 45 1.55 -4.72 -18.93
N GLY A 46 0.74 -4.57 -19.98
CA GLY A 46 0.74 -5.50 -21.13
C GLY A 46 -0.29 -6.62 -21.06
N HIS A 47 -1.23 -6.57 -20.12
CA HIS A 47 -2.39 -7.47 -20.13
C HIS A 47 -3.29 -7.21 -21.35
N GLU A 48 -3.90 -8.26 -21.92
CA GLU A 48 -4.86 -8.07 -23.03
C GLU A 48 -6.17 -7.44 -22.53
N THR A 49 -6.57 -7.72 -21.29
CA THR A 49 -7.64 -7.02 -20.59
C THR A 49 -7.33 -6.98 -19.10
N VAL A 50 -7.49 -5.81 -18.48
CA VAL A 50 -7.30 -5.61 -17.05
C VAL A 50 -8.53 -4.98 -16.41
N TRP A 51 -9.04 -5.59 -15.34
CA TRP A 51 -10.09 -5.01 -14.50
C TRP A 51 -9.47 -4.54 -13.18
N ALA A 52 -9.76 -3.29 -12.83
CA ALA A 52 -9.39 -2.69 -11.57
C ALA A 52 -10.29 -1.46 -11.33
N THR A 53 -10.12 -0.80 -10.19
CA THR A 53 -10.73 0.52 -9.97
C THR A 53 -10.21 1.55 -10.99
N PRO A 54 -11.00 2.59 -11.31
CA PRO A 54 -10.56 3.66 -12.21
C PRO A 54 -9.20 4.27 -11.82
N GLU A 55 -9.00 4.51 -10.54
CA GLU A 55 -7.78 5.07 -9.96
C GLU A 55 -6.59 4.12 -10.11
N THR A 56 -6.79 2.82 -9.88
CA THR A 56 -5.73 1.82 -10.10
C THR A 56 -5.35 1.76 -11.57
N LEU A 57 -6.31 1.82 -12.50
CA LEU A 57 -6.02 1.90 -13.93
C LEU A 57 -5.26 3.17 -14.31
N ALA A 58 -5.61 4.32 -13.72
CA ALA A 58 -4.89 5.57 -13.92
C ALA A 58 -3.44 5.50 -13.41
N ILE A 59 -3.22 4.88 -12.25
CA ILE A 59 -1.87 4.63 -11.71
C ILE A 59 -1.08 3.71 -12.65
N MET A 60 -1.69 2.60 -13.10
CA MET A 60 -1.07 1.69 -14.07
C MET A 60 -0.70 2.42 -15.36
N GLU A 61 -1.58 3.28 -15.87
CA GLU A 61 -1.31 4.08 -17.07
C GLU A 61 -0.15 5.06 -16.86
N CYS A 62 -0.12 5.75 -15.72
CA CYS A 62 0.97 6.65 -15.37
C CYS A 62 2.33 5.92 -15.36
N ARG A 63 2.37 4.68 -14.87
CA ARG A 63 3.62 3.91 -14.71
C ARG A 63 4.05 3.15 -15.96
N TYR A 64 3.09 2.55 -16.67
CA TYR A 64 3.36 1.56 -17.71
C TYR A 64 2.85 1.98 -19.10
N GLY A 65 2.22 3.14 -19.22
CA GLY A 65 1.56 3.59 -20.44
C GLY A 65 0.16 2.98 -20.62
N PRO A 66 -0.48 3.17 -21.77
CA PRO A 66 -1.88 2.78 -21.99
C PRO A 66 -2.17 1.32 -21.61
N GLN A 67 -3.28 1.11 -20.92
CA GLN A 67 -3.75 -0.22 -20.52
C GLN A 67 -5.06 -0.58 -21.24
N ALA A 68 -5.30 -1.87 -21.49
CA ALA A 68 -6.60 -2.38 -21.94
C ALA A 68 -7.59 -2.47 -20.77
N GLY A 69 -7.81 -1.33 -20.11
CA GLY A 69 -8.53 -1.21 -18.85
C GLY A 69 -10.05 -1.35 -18.96
N LYS A 70 -10.63 -2.05 -17.99
CA LYS A 70 -12.07 -2.18 -17.74
C LYS A 70 -12.33 -1.71 -16.30
N PRO A 71 -12.66 -0.43 -16.10
CA PRO A 71 -12.89 0.10 -14.76
C PRO A 71 -14.08 -0.60 -14.12
N VAL A 72 -13.96 -0.91 -12.83
CA VAL A 72 -15.06 -1.39 -11.98
C VAL A 72 -15.09 -0.50 -10.74
N GLN A 73 -16.19 0.23 -10.54
CA GLN A 73 -16.33 1.11 -9.37
C GLN A 73 -16.50 0.28 -8.10
N TYR A 74 -16.18 0.88 -6.95
CA TYR A 74 -16.53 0.27 -5.68
C TYR A 74 -18.04 0.00 -5.60
N GLY A 75 -18.41 -1.20 -5.16
CA GLY A 75 -19.82 -1.63 -5.07
C GLY A 75 -20.45 -2.08 -6.39
N GLU A 76 -19.73 -1.98 -7.52
CA GLU A 76 -20.13 -2.61 -8.78
C GLU A 76 -19.55 -4.03 -8.90
N SER A 77 -20.19 -4.86 -9.71
CA SER A 77 -19.70 -6.19 -10.06
C SER A 77 -19.71 -6.42 -11.56
N VAL A 78 -18.78 -7.27 -12.02
CA VAL A 78 -18.68 -7.77 -13.39
C VAL A 78 -18.73 -9.29 -13.38
N LYS A 79 -19.44 -9.87 -14.34
CA LYS A 79 -19.46 -11.32 -14.54
C LYS A 79 -18.32 -11.74 -15.46
N LEU A 80 -17.39 -12.55 -14.95
CA LEU A 80 -16.31 -13.17 -15.73
C LEU A 80 -16.50 -14.69 -15.70
N GLY A 81 -16.88 -15.26 -16.85
CA GLY A 81 -17.26 -16.67 -16.95
C GLY A 81 -18.40 -17.00 -15.98
N GLU A 82 -18.13 -17.87 -15.02
CA GLU A 82 -19.09 -18.29 -13.98
C GLU A 82 -18.93 -17.56 -12.65
N VAL A 83 -18.06 -16.55 -12.58
CA VAL A 83 -17.73 -15.81 -11.36
C VAL A 83 -18.30 -14.39 -11.43
N GLU A 84 -18.94 -13.96 -10.35
CA GLU A 84 -19.21 -12.54 -10.12
C GLU A 84 -18.04 -11.92 -9.36
N VAL A 85 -17.45 -10.87 -9.94
CA VAL A 85 -16.25 -10.19 -9.43
C VAL A 85 -16.63 -8.76 -9.06
N GLY A 86 -16.46 -8.39 -7.79
CA GLY A 86 -16.66 -7.02 -7.29
C GLY A 86 -15.39 -6.45 -6.67
N PHE A 87 -15.36 -5.13 -6.52
CA PHE A 87 -14.25 -4.40 -5.91
C PHE A 87 -14.76 -3.61 -4.71
N VAL A 88 -14.06 -3.72 -3.58
CA VAL A 88 -14.41 -3.08 -2.31
C VAL A 88 -13.16 -2.37 -1.75
N PRO A 89 -13.26 -1.18 -1.13
CA PRO A 89 -12.09 -0.45 -0.65
C PRO A 89 -11.15 -1.26 0.26
N ALA A 90 -9.84 -1.17 0.01
CA ALA A 90 -8.80 -1.79 0.83
C ALA A 90 -8.08 -0.83 1.79
N GLY A 91 -8.26 0.49 1.66
CA GLY A 91 -7.59 1.48 2.54
C GLY A 91 -6.08 1.60 2.36
N HIS A 92 -5.46 0.90 1.41
CA HIS A 92 -4.00 0.85 1.25
C HIS A 92 -3.42 2.07 0.55
N VAL A 93 -3.81 2.30 -0.71
CA VAL A 93 -3.44 3.47 -1.54
C VAL A 93 -4.65 3.93 -2.36
N LEU A 94 -4.55 5.08 -3.05
CA LEU A 94 -5.61 5.56 -3.96
C LEU A 94 -6.02 4.45 -4.93
N GLY A 95 -7.32 4.13 -4.95
CA GLY A 95 -7.88 3.08 -5.79
C GLY A 95 -7.70 1.65 -5.29
N SER A 96 -6.97 1.40 -4.22
CA SER A 96 -6.73 0.03 -3.73
C SER A 96 -8.04 -0.68 -3.37
N ALA A 97 -8.13 -1.94 -3.75
CA ALA A 97 -9.35 -2.71 -3.65
C ALA A 97 -9.11 -4.16 -3.26
N GLN A 98 -10.00 -4.64 -2.39
CA GLN A 98 -10.25 -6.05 -2.19
C GLN A 98 -11.08 -6.57 -3.37
N ILE A 99 -10.69 -7.72 -3.92
CA ILE A 99 -11.43 -8.40 -4.99
C ILE A 99 -12.37 -9.42 -4.34
N VAL A 100 -13.66 -9.21 -4.50
CA VAL A 100 -14.72 -10.09 -4.00
C VAL A 100 -15.18 -11.01 -5.12
N LEU A 101 -15.06 -12.31 -4.91
CA LEU A 101 -15.40 -13.34 -5.89
C LEU A 101 -16.56 -14.17 -5.35
N SER A 102 -17.65 -14.27 -6.12
CA SER A 102 -18.79 -15.13 -5.79
C SER A 102 -18.99 -16.20 -6.86
N HIS A 103 -18.92 -17.46 -6.45
CA HIS A 103 -19.09 -18.61 -7.34
C HIS A 103 -19.63 -19.83 -6.58
N ALA A 104 -20.60 -20.54 -7.16
CA ALA A 104 -21.17 -21.79 -6.60
C ALA A 104 -21.62 -21.71 -5.12
N GLY A 105 -22.12 -20.54 -4.68
CA GLY A 105 -22.56 -20.31 -3.30
C GLY A 105 -21.43 -20.09 -2.29
N GLU A 106 -20.20 -19.89 -2.78
CA GLU A 106 -19.02 -19.54 -1.99
C GLU A 106 -18.57 -18.11 -2.31
N THR A 107 -18.21 -17.36 -1.26
CA THR A 107 -17.61 -16.02 -1.38
C THR A 107 -16.15 -16.07 -0.94
N VAL A 108 -15.25 -15.68 -1.84
CA VAL A 108 -13.81 -15.51 -1.54
C VAL A 108 -13.44 -14.05 -1.69
N VAL A 109 -12.73 -13.50 -0.70
CA VAL A 109 -12.22 -12.14 -0.75
C VAL A 109 -10.70 -12.20 -0.78
N VAL A 110 -10.10 -11.58 -1.80
CA VAL A 110 -8.66 -11.36 -1.88
C VAL A 110 -8.38 -9.92 -1.48
N SER A 111 -7.72 -9.72 -0.34
CA SER A 111 -7.56 -8.39 0.23
C SER A 111 -6.68 -7.46 -0.61
N GLY A 112 -5.70 -8.05 -1.32
CA GLY A 112 -4.50 -7.30 -1.69
C GLY A 112 -3.77 -6.80 -0.45
N ASP A 113 -3.00 -5.74 -0.60
CA ASP A 113 -2.52 -4.98 0.55
C ASP A 113 -3.63 -4.11 1.12
N TYR A 114 -3.67 -3.98 2.44
CA TYR A 114 -4.72 -3.21 3.12
C TYR A 114 -4.23 -2.62 4.43
N LYS A 115 -4.85 -1.54 4.86
CA LYS A 115 -4.74 -1.04 6.24
C LYS A 115 -6.10 -0.58 6.74
N ARG A 116 -6.34 -0.67 8.05
CA ARG A 116 -7.61 -0.24 8.66
C ARG A 116 -7.56 1.20 9.14
N ARG A 117 -6.37 1.70 9.46
CA ARG A 117 -6.16 3.09 9.89
C ARG A 117 -6.67 4.07 8.84
N PRO A 118 -7.31 5.18 9.25
CA PRO A 118 -7.66 6.25 8.32
C PRO A 118 -6.47 6.73 7.50
N ASP A 119 -6.75 7.10 6.27
CA ASP A 119 -5.81 7.67 5.32
C ASP A 119 -6.54 8.76 4.52
N PRO A 120 -6.06 10.01 4.52
CA PRO A 120 -6.70 11.10 3.78
C PRO A 120 -6.54 11.01 2.26
N THR A 121 -5.89 9.96 1.73
CA THR A 121 -5.56 9.81 0.32
C THR A 121 -6.27 8.64 -0.37
N CYS A 122 -7.07 7.86 0.36
CA CYS A 122 -7.84 6.75 -0.20
C CYS A 122 -9.11 6.44 0.61
N GLU A 123 -10.01 5.67 0.02
CA GLU A 123 -11.23 5.18 0.69
C GLU A 123 -10.87 4.21 1.82
N PRO A 124 -11.54 4.29 2.99
CA PRO A 124 -11.23 3.46 4.14
C PRO A 124 -11.51 1.98 3.87
N PHE A 125 -10.73 1.09 4.49
CA PHE A 125 -10.96 -0.35 4.40
C PHE A 125 -12.39 -0.72 4.81
N GLN A 126 -13.06 -1.49 3.95
CA GLN A 126 -14.42 -1.97 4.20
C GLN A 126 -14.39 -3.49 4.47
N PRO A 127 -14.69 -3.95 5.69
CA PRO A 127 -14.75 -5.37 6.01
C PRO A 127 -15.82 -6.11 5.19
N VAL A 128 -15.48 -7.29 4.66
CA VAL A 128 -16.40 -8.14 3.87
C VAL A 128 -16.44 -9.55 4.46
N ALA A 129 -17.60 -9.94 4.97
CA ALA A 129 -17.83 -11.32 5.42
C ALA A 129 -17.69 -12.30 4.25
N CYS A 130 -16.98 -13.40 4.45
CA CYS A 130 -16.65 -14.34 3.38
C CYS A 130 -16.41 -15.77 3.89
N ASP A 131 -16.38 -16.74 2.98
CA ASP A 131 -16.02 -18.12 3.31
C ASP A 131 -14.49 -18.30 3.37
N VAL A 132 -13.78 -17.69 2.43
CA VAL A 132 -12.31 -17.66 2.38
C VAL A 132 -11.83 -16.22 2.33
N PHE A 133 -10.94 -15.86 3.25
CA PHE A 133 -10.25 -14.58 3.23
C PHE A 133 -8.78 -14.80 2.88
N VAL A 134 -8.32 -14.25 1.76
CA VAL A 134 -6.91 -14.23 1.38
C VAL A 134 -6.32 -12.90 1.85
N THR A 135 -5.39 -12.95 2.80
CA THR A 135 -4.84 -11.77 3.50
C THR A 135 -3.33 -11.67 3.31
N GLU A 136 -2.83 -10.44 3.20
CA GLU A 136 -1.40 -10.14 3.40
C GLU A 136 -0.96 -10.39 4.87
N ALA A 137 0.36 -10.44 5.10
CA ALA A 137 1.00 -10.58 6.39
C ALA A 137 2.33 -9.80 6.46
N THR A 138 2.40 -8.62 5.84
CA THR A 138 3.61 -7.78 5.79
C THR A 138 4.12 -7.49 7.20
N PHE A 139 3.20 -7.16 8.10
CA PHE A 139 3.45 -6.97 9.53
C PHE A 139 2.84 -8.11 10.38
N GLY A 140 2.85 -9.33 9.85
CA GLY A 140 2.24 -10.54 10.45
C GLY A 140 2.92 -11.10 11.70
N LEU A 141 3.68 -10.30 12.46
CA LEU A 141 4.25 -10.71 13.75
C LEU A 141 3.71 -9.82 14.88
N PRO A 142 3.43 -10.35 16.10
CA PRO A 142 2.92 -9.57 17.25
C PRO A 142 3.76 -8.36 17.68
N VAL A 143 5.03 -8.33 17.25
CA VAL A 143 5.94 -7.21 17.51
C VAL A 143 5.65 -6.02 16.59
N PHE A 144 4.86 -6.14 15.53
CA PHE A 144 4.53 -5.02 14.67
C PHE A 144 3.19 -4.42 15.08
N ARG A 145 3.28 -3.37 15.90
CA ARG A 145 2.16 -2.53 16.31
C ARG A 145 2.56 -1.09 16.08
N HIS A 146 1.82 -0.40 15.21
CA HIS A 146 2.14 0.96 14.80
C HIS A 146 1.56 1.97 15.81
N PRO A 147 2.28 3.08 16.09
CA PRO A 147 1.73 4.17 16.90
C PRO A 147 0.57 4.87 16.19
N ASP A 148 -0.03 5.87 16.83
CA ASP A 148 -0.95 6.75 16.14
C ASP A 148 -0.23 7.52 15.01
N THR A 149 -0.86 7.65 13.85
CA THR A 149 -0.29 8.37 12.70
C THR A 149 0.02 9.81 13.04
N GLY A 150 -0.86 10.43 13.84
CA GLY A 150 -0.75 11.79 14.30
C GLY A 150 0.51 12.06 15.11
N ASP A 151 0.80 11.19 16.08
CA ASP A 151 1.98 11.31 16.94
C ASP A 151 3.28 11.32 16.12
N GLU A 152 3.36 10.50 15.07
CA GLU A 152 4.54 10.45 14.21
C GLU A 152 4.65 11.68 13.28
N MET A 153 3.52 12.28 12.87
CA MET A 153 3.53 13.55 12.13
C MET A 153 3.89 14.74 13.02
N ASP A 154 3.36 14.78 14.25
CA ASP A 154 3.67 15.82 15.23
C ASP A 154 5.17 15.81 15.55
N LYS A 155 5.75 14.63 15.77
CA LYS A 155 7.20 14.43 15.94
C LYS A 155 8.03 14.97 14.75
N LEU A 156 7.55 14.81 13.51
CA LEU A 156 8.20 15.35 12.33
C LEU A 156 8.17 16.89 12.34
N LEU A 157 6.99 17.47 12.62
CA LEU A 157 6.81 18.92 12.68
C LEU A 157 7.58 19.57 13.84
N GLU A 158 7.62 18.93 15.01
CA GLU A 158 8.46 19.35 16.14
C GLU A 158 9.94 19.39 15.75
N ARG A 159 10.42 18.36 15.05
CA ARG A 159 11.81 18.33 14.57
C ARG A 159 12.08 19.44 13.57
N LEU A 160 11.14 19.71 12.67
CA LEU A 160 11.24 20.81 11.70
C LEU A 160 11.32 22.17 12.41
N HIS A 161 10.39 22.46 13.31
CA HIS A 161 10.32 23.74 14.03
C HIS A 161 11.53 23.99 14.93
N ALA A 162 12.12 22.93 15.50
CA ALA A 162 13.33 23.03 16.30
C ALA A 162 14.60 23.35 15.47
N ASN A 163 14.54 23.24 14.14
CA ASN A 163 15.71 23.38 13.25
C ASN A 163 15.41 24.29 12.03
N PRO A 164 15.13 25.59 12.24
CA PRO A 164 14.68 26.49 11.17
C PRO A 164 15.71 26.72 10.05
N ASP A 165 17.01 26.54 10.32
CA ASP A 165 18.08 26.71 9.34
C ASP A 165 18.37 25.43 8.53
N ARG A 166 17.71 24.31 8.87
CA ARG A 166 17.86 22.99 8.25
C ARG A 166 16.57 22.58 7.54
N CYS A 167 16.59 21.53 6.73
CA CYS A 167 15.37 20.87 6.27
C CYS A 167 15.18 19.50 6.92
N VAL A 168 13.94 19.00 6.91
CA VAL A 168 13.65 17.58 7.20
C VAL A 168 13.49 16.86 5.87
N LEU A 169 14.41 15.95 5.56
CA LEU A 169 14.38 15.13 4.35
C LEU A 169 13.69 13.80 4.67
N VAL A 170 12.52 13.56 4.09
CA VAL A 170 11.71 12.37 4.35
C VAL A 170 11.78 11.40 3.18
N GLY A 171 12.33 10.22 3.43
CA GLY A 171 12.27 9.08 2.53
C GLY A 171 10.91 8.40 2.60
N ALA A 172 10.17 8.36 1.49
CA ALA A 172 8.87 7.72 1.36
C ALA A 172 8.68 7.12 -0.05
N TYR A 173 8.01 5.97 -0.15
CA TYR A 173 7.68 5.36 -1.44
C TYR A 173 6.87 6.31 -2.33
N ALA A 174 7.12 6.25 -3.63
CA ALA A 174 6.58 7.21 -4.59
C ALA A 174 5.07 7.07 -4.82
N LEU A 175 4.52 5.88 -4.60
CA LEU A 175 3.08 5.60 -4.60
C LEU A 175 2.62 5.39 -3.15
N GLY A 176 1.49 5.98 -2.77
CA GLY A 176 0.90 5.84 -1.43
C GLY A 176 1.62 6.68 -0.38
N LYS A 177 2.79 6.21 0.09
CA LYS A 177 3.44 6.71 1.30
C LYS A 177 3.77 8.21 1.23
N ALA A 178 4.33 8.69 0.12
CA ALA A 178 4.69 10.10 -0.02
C ALA A 178 3.45 11.00 0.05
N GLN A 179 2.38 10.63 -0.66
CA GLN A 179 1.12 11.36 -0.70
C GLN A 179 0.45 11.36 0.66
N ARG A 180 0.43 10.21 1.36
CA ARG A 180 -0.11 10.10 2.70
C ARG A 180 0.62 11.00 3.69
N VAL A 181 1.96 10.95 3.73
CA VAL A 181 2.74 11.84 4.61
C VAL A 181 2.41 13.31 4.34
N ILE A 182 2.35 13.71 3.07
CA ILE A 182 2.00 15.10 2.69
C ILE A 182 0.61 15.47 3.19
N ALA A 183 -0.40 14.65 2.92
CA ALA A 183 -1.79 14.92 3.28
C ALA A 183 -1.99 14.93 4.81
N GLU A 184 -1.36 14.03 5.55
CA GLU A 184 -1.39 14.00 7.01
C GLU A 184 -0.74 15.26 7.62
N LEU A 185 0.37 15.73 7.05
CA LEU A 185 0.95 17.03 7.44
C LEU A 185 -0.01 18.20 7.17
N ARG A 186 -0.79 18.16 6.07
CA ARG A 186 -1.83 19.18 5.80
C ARG A 186 -2.93 19.14 6.86
N LEU A 187 -3.42 17.95 7.23
CA LEU A 187 -4.42 17.80 8.30
C LEU A 187 -3.92 18.33 9.64
N ARG A 188 -2.61 18.28 9.87
CA ARG A 188 -1.93 18.86 11.05
C ARG A 188 -1.62 20.35 10.92
N GLY A 189 -2.16 21.03 9.91
CA GLY A 189 -2.04 22.48 9.73
C GLY A 189 -0.73 22.94 9.10
N HIS A 190 0.09 22.03 8.56
CA HIS A 190 1.31 22.41 7.83
C HIS A 190 0.94 22.97 6.45
N ALA A 191 0.73 24.28 6.38
CA ALA A 191 0.37 24.98 5.14
C ALA A 191 1.58 25.37 4.27
N ALA A 192 2.81 25.28 4.81
CA ALA A 192 4.01 25.68 4.08
C ALA A 192 4.27 24.76 2.86
N PRO A 193 4.93 25.28 1.81
CA PRO A 193 5.36 24.47 0.67
C PRO A 193 6.17 23.24 1.12
N ILE A 194 5.88 22.10 0.49
CA ILE A 194 6.70 20.90 0.61
C ILE A 194 7.49 20.74 -0.68
N TYR A 195 8.81 20.56 -0.55
CA TYR A 195 9.66 20.33 -1.70
C TYR A 195 9.73 18.84 -2.02
N ILE A 196 9.67 18.46 -3.29
CA ILE A 196 9.64 17.06 -3.70
C ILE A 196 10.73 16.75 -4.71
N HIS A 197 11.32 15.57 -4.56
CA HIS A 197 12.18 14.98 -5.58
C HIS A 197 11.34 14.68 -6.84
N GLY A 198 11.90 14.90 -8.04
CA GLY A 198 11.17 14.74 -9.31
C GLY A 198 10.58 13.34 -9.54
N ALA A 199 11.17 12.30 -8.92
CA ALA A 199 10.64 10.94 -8.94
C ALA A 199 9.26 10.78 -8.27
N LEU A 200 8.85 11.73 -7.43
CA LEU A 200 7.54 11.73 -6.76
C LEU A 200 6.48 12.53 -7.54
N GLN A 201 6.91 13.40 -8.46
CA GLN A 201 6.07 14.42 -9.09
C GLN A 201 4.85 13.82 -9.79
N ARG A 202 5.07 12.88 -10.72
CA ARG A 202 3.99 12.33 -11.56
C ARG A 202 2.86 11.69 -10.76
N LEU A 203 3.19 10.97 -9.69
CA LEU A 203 2.19 10.32 -8.84
C LEU A 203 1.52 11.30 -7.88
N CYS A 204 2.24 12.33 -7.39
CA CYS A 204 1.60 13.41 -6.63
C CYS A 204 0.61 14.20 -7.50
N ASP A 205 0.94 14.48 -8.76
CA ASP A 205 0.05 15.16 -9.69
C ASP A 205 -1.20 14.31 -9.97
N LEU A 206 -1.03 13.01 -10.21
CA LEU A 206 -2.15 12.08 -10.37
C LEU A 206 -3.07 12.08 -9.15
N TYR A 207 -2.54 12.05 -7.94
CA TYR A 207 -3.38 12.11 -6.72
C TYR A 207 -4.17 13.43 -6.65
N ARG A 208 -3.58 14.55 -7.05
CA ARG A 208 -4.29 15.85 -7.11
C ARG A 208 -5.38 15.87 -8.19
N GLU A 209 -5.13 15.24 -9.35
CA GLU A 209 -6.13 15.08 -10.41
C GLU A 209 -7.34 14.26 -9.93
N HIS A 210 -7.12 13.33 -9.00
CA HIS A 210 -8.15 12.55 -8.31
C HIS A 210 -8.69 13.23 -7.03
N GLY A 211 -8.41 14.51 -6.81
CA GLY A 211 -9.01 15.32 -5.74
C GLY A 211 -8.33 15.20 -4.37
N VAL A 212 -7.14 14.59 -4.28
CA VAL A 212 -6.39 14.55 -3.02
C VAL A 212 -5.68 15.90 -2.78
N GLU A 213 -5.99 16.51 -1.63
CA GLU A 213 -5.48 17.82 -1.22
C GLU A 213 -4.02 17.76 -0.72
N LEU A 214 -3.06 17.79 -1.64
CA LEU A 214 -1.62 17.78 -1.30
C LEU A 214 -1.04 19.17 -1.02
N GLY A 215 -1.81 20.24 -1.26
CA GLY A 215 -1.36 21.63 -1.11
C GLY A 215 -0.24 22.01 -2.08
N GLU A 216 0.59 22.98 -1.69
CA GLU A 216 1.68 23.46 -2.54
C GLU A 216 2.89 22.51 -2.51
N LEU A 217 3.20 21.92 -3.67
CA LEU A 217 4.38 21.10 -3.90
C LEU A 217 5.34 21.82 -4.86
N ARG A 218 6.62 21.88 -4.50
CA ARG A 218 7.67 22.55 -5.30
C ARG A 218 8.80 21.58 -5.66
N PRO A 219 9.46 21.71 -6.82
CA PRO A 219 10.57 20.84 -7.18
C PRO A 219 11.81 21.14 -6.33
N ALA A 220 12.42 20.12 -5.73
CA ALA A 220 13.64 20.28 -4.94
C ALA A 220 14.93 20.42 -5.79
N THR A 221 14.91 19.95 -7.04
CA THR A 221 16.12 19.86 -7.90
C THR A 221 16.63 21.22 -8.36
N ASP A 222 15.73 22.16 -8.64
CA ASP A 222 16.04 23.47 -9.21
C ASP A 222 15.83 24.64 -8.23
N THR A 223 15.48 24.31 -6.97
CA THR A 223 15.29 25.30 -5.92
C THR A 223 16.63 25.61 -5.23
N PRO A 224 16.98 26.90 -5.00
CA PRO A 224 18.13 27.28 -4.20
C PRO A 224 18.09 26.70 -2.77
N LYS A 225 19.26 26.28 -2.26
CA LYS A 225 19.42 25.68 -0.92
C LYS A 225 18.78 26.50 0.20
N ALA A 226 18.90 27.83 0.15
CA ALA A 226 18.39 28.74 1.17
C ALA A 226 16.85 28.76 1.24
N GLU A 227 16.15 28.52 0.12
CA GLU A 227 14.69 28.50 0.08
C GLU A 227 14.09 27.22 0.67
N MET A 228 14.88 26.14 0.75
CA MET A 228 14.44 24.88 1.36
C MET A 228 14.71 24.81 2.87
N ALA A 229 15.37 25.81 3.45
CA ALA A 229 15.63 25.84 4.89
C ALA A 229 14.31 26.07 5.66
N GLY A 230 14.08 25.31 6.72
CA GLY A 230 12.83 25.32 7.48
C GLY A 230 11.67 24.58 6.80
N HIS A 231 11.92 23.84 5.71
CA HIS A 231 10.89 23.11 4.97
C HIS A 231 11.05 21.59 5.05
N VAL A 232 9.95 20.88 4.78
CA VAL A 232 9.96 19.44 4.50
C VAL A 232 10.37 19.23 3.05
N VAL A 233 11.28 18.28 2.83
CA VAL A 233 11.69 17.80 1.52
C VAL A 233 11.36 16.30 1.43
N MET A 234 10.63 15.85 0.42
CA MET A 234 10.29 14.45 0.21
C MET A 234 11.17 13.83 -0.88
N CYS A 235 11.63 12.60 -0.69
CA CYS A 235 12.34 11.84 -1.71
C CYS A 235 11.99 10.34 -1.67
N PRO A 236 12.21 9.57 -2.76
CA PRO A 236 12.15 8.12 -2.68
C PRO A 236 13.23 7.59 -1.72
N PRO A 237 13.05 6.41 -1.09
CA PRO A 237 14.04 5.85 -0.16
C PRO A 237 15.44 5.70 -0.78
N SER A 238 15.51 5.37 -2.07
CA SER A 238 16.77 5.24 -2.82
C SER A 238 17.57 6.54 -2.95
N ALA A 239 16.93 7.70 -2.81
CA ALA A 239 17.59 9.01 -2.87
C ALA A 239 18.00 9.54 -1.48
N LEU A 240 17.59 8.90 -0.39
CA LEU A 240 17.75 9.41 0.97
C LEU A 240 19.22 9.58 1.38
N ASN A 241 20.12 8.76 0.82
CA ASN A 241 21.56 8.82 1.06
C ASN A 241 22.36 9.14 -0.22
N ASP A 242 21.70 9.56 -1.30
CA ASP A 242 22.34 9.86 -2.58
C ASP A 242 23.08 11.22 -2.53
N ARG A 243 24.03 11.44 -3.44
CA ARG A 243 24.75 12.69 -3.63
C ARG A 243 23.83 13.88 -3.88
N TRP A 244 22.65 13.66 -4.45
CA TRP A 244 21.62 14.69 -4.63
C TRP A 244 21.31 15.43 -3.31
N THR A 245 21.31 14.75 -2.17
CA THR A 245 21.01 15.34 -0.85
C THR A 245 21.97 16.45 -0.42
N ARG A 246 23.20 16.50 -0.98
CA ARG A 246 24.22 17.52 -0.65
C ARG A 246 23.77 18.94 -0.99
N ARG A 247 22.77 19.08 -1.86
CA ARG A 247 22.18 20.37 -2.24
C ARG A 247 21.23 20.93 -1.19
N LEU A 248 20.78 20.10 -0.26
CA LEU A 248 19.81 20.46 0.76
C LEU A 248 20.47 21.18 1.96
N PRO A 249 19.74 22.04 2.67
CA PRO A 249 20.19 22.71 3.89
C PRO A 249 20.29 21.72 5.06
N ASP A 250 21.49 21.13 5.20
CA ASP A 250 21.89 20.27 6.32
C ASP A 250 20.78 19.28 6.74
N PRO A 251 20.38 18.37 5.82
CA PRO A 251 19.14 17.63 5.93
C PRO A 251 19.11 16.72 7.17
N ILE A 252 18.00 16.78 7.92
CA ILE A 252 17.65 15.80 8.94
C ILE A 252 17.01 14.63 8.22
N SER A 253 17.75 13.53 8.08
CA SER A 253 17.26 12.34 7.39
C SER A 253 16.17 11.63 8.21
N ALA A 254 14.96 11.64 7.66
CA ALA A 254 13.79 10.92 8.15
C ALA A 254 13.38 9.82 7.16
N MET A 255 12.76 8.75 7.64
CA MET A 255 12.19 7.71 6.76
C MET A 255 10.83 7.29 7.29
N ALA A 256 9.83 7.26 6.42
CA ALA A 256 8.46 6.84 6.72
C ALA A 256 8.24 5.38 6.31
N SER A 257 8.34 4.46 7.27
CA SER A 257 8.12 3.02 7.05
C SER A 257 7.68 2.33 8.35
N GLY A 258 6.78 1.35 8.27
CA GLY A 258 6.39 0.52 9.42
C GLY A 258 7.60 -0.22 10.03
N TRP A 259 8.59 -0.52 9.19
CA TRP A 259 9.84 -1.15 9.59
C TRP A 259 10.76 -0.24 10.43
N MET A 260 10.49 1.07 10.51
CA MET A 260 11.25 1.99 11.36
C MET A 260 11.08 1.73 12.86
N ARG A 261 10.14 0.86 13.25
CA ARG A 261 10.06 0.28 14.59
C ARG A 261 11.31 -0.53 14.96
N VAL A 262 11.98 -1.12 13.97
CA VAL A 262 13.20 -1.93 14.16
C VAL A 262 14.41 -1.00 14.22
N ARG A 263 14.91 -0.73 15.44
CA ARG A 263 16.06 0.18 15.67
C ARG A 263 17.29 -0.13 14.82
N GLN A 264 17.55 -1.41 14.53
CA GLN A 264 18.66 -1.82 13.69
C GLN A 264 18.51 -1.33 12.24
N ARG A 265 17.31 -1.37 11.66
CA ARG A 265 17.04 -0.89 10.30
C ARG A 265 17.25 0.62 10.19
N ALA A 266 16.77 1.40 11.17
CA ALA A 266 17.00 2.84 11.22
C ALA A 266 18.50 3.19 11.23
N ARG A 267 19.30 2.46 12.04
CA ARG A 267 20.76 2.63 12.07
C ARG A 267 21.43 2.24 10.75
N GLN A 268 21.04 1.11 10.15
CA GLN A 268 21.59 0.64 8.88
C GLN A 268 21.33 1.62 7.73
N LYS A 269 20.14 2.26 7.71
CA LYS A 269 19.76 3.25 6.70
C LYS A 269 20.25 4.68 7.01
N ASN A 270 21.04 4.88 8.09
CA ASN A 270 21.51 6.19 8.57
C ASN A 270 20.38 7.21 8.78
N VAL A 271 19.23 6.75 9.29
CA VAL A 271 18.05 7.59 9.55
C VAL A 271 18.19 8.22 10.93
N GLU A 272 18.16 9.56 11.00
CA GLU A 272 18.18 10.33 12.25
C GLU A 272 16.80 10.37 12.90
N LEU A 273 15.75 10.47 12.09
CA LEU A 273 14.36 10.58 12.52
C LEU A 273 13.49 9.44 11.94
N PRO A 274 13.40 8.28 12.62
CA PRO A 274 12.51 7.21 12.18
C PRO A 274 11.04 7.65 12.35
N ILE A 275 10.26 7.58 11.27
CA ILE A 275 8.81 7.84 11.26
C ILE A 275 8.09 6.51 11.05
N ILE A 276 7.39 6.02 12.08
CA ILE A 276 6.74 4.71 12.08
C ILE A 276 5.36 4.84 11.42
N LEU A 277 5.35 4.88 10.09
CA LEU A 277 4.13 4.99 9.28
C LEU A 277 4.10 3.85 8.24
N SER A 278 3.03 3.05 8.28
CA SER A 278 2.81 1.94 7.36
C SER A 278 1.51 2.09 6.60
N ASP A 279 1.52 1.71 5.32
CA ASP A 279 0.33 1.59 4.49
C ASP A 279 -0.31 0.19 4.55
N HIS A 280 0.22 -0.68 5.40
CA HIS A 280 -0.27 -2.03 5.66
C HIS A 280 -0.78 -2.17 7.09
N ALA A 281 -1.71 -3.09 7.28
CA ALA A 281 -2.26 -3.49 8.55
C ALA A 281 -1.15 -4.01 9.48
N ASP A 282 -1.09 -3.47 10.69
CA ASP A 282 -0.27 -4.05 11.74
C ASP A 282 -0.87 -5.33 12.32
N TRP A 283 -0.18 -5.94 13.29
CA TRP A 283 -0.64 -7.19 13.88
C TRP A 283 -2.06 -7.10 14.46
N ASP A 284 -2.38 -6.02 15.17
CA ASP A 284 -3.69 -5.89 15.80
C ASP A 284 -4.76 -5.67 14.72
N GLU A 285 -4.48 -4.83 13.70
CA GLU A 285 -5.36 -4.61 12.54
C GLU A 285 -5.63 -5.91 11.74
N LEU A 286 -4.60 -6.73 11.50
CA LEU A 286 -4.74 -8.04 10.84
C LEU A 286 -5.66 -8.95 11.65
N THR A 287 -5.42 -9.08 12.96
CA THR A 287 -6.20 -9.97 13.81
C THR A 287 -7.64 -9.50 14.03
N ASP A 288 -7.87 -8.19 14.14
CA ASP A 288 -9.21 -7.60 14.25
C ASP A 288 -10.01 -7.80 12.96
N THR A 289 -9.35 -7.71 11.80
CA THR A 289 -9.97 -8.02 10.50
C THR A 289 -10.46 -9.45 10.46
N LEU A 290 -9.62 -10.41 10.86
CA LEU A 290 -9.99 -11.83 10.85
C LEU A 290 -11.14 -12.16 11.83
N ILE A 291 -11.24 -11.44 12.95
CA ILE A 291 -12.37 -11.56 13.88
C ILE A 291 -13.65 -11.01 13.25
N GLU A 292 -13.58 -9.83 12.63
CA GLU A 292 -14.74 -9.14 12.09
C GLU A 292 -15.31 -9.78 10.82
N VAL A 293 -14.45 -10.17 9.87
CA VAL A 293 -14.89 -10.84 8.63
C VAL A 293 -15.30 -12.30 8.88
N SER A 294 -14.85 -12.88 9.99
CA SER A 294 -15.22 -14.21 10.50
C SER A 294 -15.23 -15.32 9.42
N PRO A 295 -14.10 -15.55 8.72
CA PRO A 295 -14.07 -16.47 7.59
C PRO A 295 -14.03 -17.93 8.04
N LYS A 296 -14.47 -18.85 7.17
CA LYS A 296 -14.36 -20.31 7.41
C LYS A 296 -12.94 -20.84 7.19
N GLU A 297 -12.14 -20.15 6.38
CA GLU A 297 -10.73 -20.44 6.11
C GLU A 297 -9.96 -19.16 5.75
N VAL A 298 -8.71 -19.05 6.23
CA VAL A 298 -7.81 -17.92 5.94
C VAL A 298 -6.61 -18.41 5.14
N TRP A 299 -6.31 -17.73 4.05
CA TRP A 299 -5.14 -17.99 3.23
C TRP A 299 -4.17 -16.83 3.38
N VAL A 300 -3.01 -17.08 3.97
CA VAL A 300 -2.04 -16.02 4.28
C VAL A 300 -1.03 -15.94 3.15
N THR A 301 -0.63 -14.73 2.77
CA THR A 301 0.39 -14.45 1.75
C THR A 301 1.17 -13.18 2.14
N HIS A 302 2.17 -12.79 1.34
CA HIS A 302 2.96 -11.55 1.49
C HIS A 302 3.52 -11.35 2.91
N GLY A 303 4.68 -11.95 3.22
CA GLY A 303 5.40 -11.74 4.49
C GLY A 303 5.56 -12.98 5.38
N ARG A 304 5.65 -12.79 6.70
CA ARG A 304 5.91 -13.86 7.70
C ARG A 304 4.62 -14.57 8.11
N GLU A 305 4.23 -15.55 7.32
CA GLU A 305 2.93 -16.24 7.38
C GLU A 305 2.69 -17.05 8.69
N ASP A 306 3.75 -17.67 9.23
CA ASP A 306 3.66 -18.68 10.29
C ASP A 306 2.94 -18.20 11.56
N ALA A 307 3.19 -16.97 11.99
CA ALA A 307 2.63 -16.45 13.23
C ALA A 307 1.13 -16.16 13.09
N LEU A 308 0.69 -15.60 11.95
CA LEU A 308 -0.72 -15.33 11.69
C LEU A 308 -1.50 -16.63 11.49
N VAL A 309 -0.93 -17.61 10.77
CA VAL A 309 -1.50 -18.96 10.64
C VAL A 309 -1.64 -19.62 12.01
N HIS A 310 -0.59 -19.58 12.84
CA HIS A 310 -0.65 -20.11 14.20
C HIS A 310 -1.74 -19.43 15.04
N TRP A 311 -1.82 -18.10 15.00
CA TRP A 311 -2.84 -17.34 15.71
C TRP A 311 -4.26 -17.75 15.30
N CYS A 312 -4.52 -17.94 14.00
CA CYS A 312 -5.82 -18.43 13.50
C CYS A 312 -6.16 -19.80 14.07
N MET A 313 -5.20 -20.73 14.03
CA MET A 313 -5.40 -22.10 14.50
C MET A 313 -5.71 -22.15 16.01
N THR A 314 -5.09 -21.29 16.84
CA THR A 314 -5.41 -21.18 18.27
C THR A 314 -6.83 -20.68 18.56
N ARG A 315 -7.49 -20.05 17.57
CA ARG A 315 -8.86 -19.54 17.64
C ARG A 315 -9.86 -20.38 16.85
N GLN A 316 -9.47 -21.59 16.45
CA GLN A 316 -10.31 -22.50 15.68
C GLN A 316 -10.70 -21.96 14.29
N ILE A 317 -9.92 -21.01 13.76
CA ILE A 317 -10.02 -20.54 12.38
C ILE A 317 -9.05 -21.38 11.55
N ARG A 318 -9.54 -22.10 10.53
CA ARG A 318 -8.66 -22.86 9.63
C ARG A 318 -7.80 -21.88 8.85
N ALA A 319 -6.49 -22.12 8.79
CA ALA A 319 -5.59 -21.27 8.03
C ALA A 319 -4.49 -22.05 7.32
N LYS A 320 -3.96 -21.50 6.22
CA LYS A 320 -2.81 -22.04 5.50
C LYS A 320 -1.99 -20.92 4.83
N ALA A 321 -0.73 -21.22 4.57
CA ALA A 321 0.18 -20.41 3.78
C ALA A 321 -0.10 -20.51 2.28
N LEU A 322 0.12 -19.42 1.54
CA LEU A 322 0.13 -19.36 0.07
C LEU A 322 1.52 -18.97 -0.42
N HIS A 323 2.21 -19.92 -1.03
CA HIS A 323 3.50 -19.67 -1.65
C HIS A 323 3.33 -19.02 -3.03
N LEU A 324 3.17 -17.70 -3.05
CA LEU A 324 3.29 -16.85 -4.26
C LEU A 324 4.76 -16.36 -4.36
N VAL A 325 5.33 -16.29 -5.56
CA VAL A 325 6.76 -15.97 -5.78
C VAL A 325 6.93 -14.47 -6.13
N GLY A 326 7.96 -13.85 -5.56
CA GLY A 326 8.41 -12.50 -5.95
C GLY A 326 7.81 -11.37 -5.11
N LEU A 327 7.27 -11.69 -3.94
CA LEU A 327 6.56 -10.78 -3.02
C LEU A 327 7.26 -10.79 -1.65
N ASP A 328 8.58 -10.66 -1.65
CA ASP A 328 9.40 -10.53 -0.44
C ASP A 328 9.35 -9.08 0.08
N ASP A 329 9.47 -8.92 1.41
CA ASP A 329 9.37 -7.68 2.21
C ASP A 329 9.68 -6.39 1.42
N GLU A 330 8.76 -5.41 1.39
CA GLU A 330 8.83 -4.11 0.67
C GLU A 330 10.15 -3.30 0.81
N ASP A 331 11.05 -3.70 1.70
CA ASP A 331 12.19 -2.93 2.18
C ASP A 331 13.58 -3.59 1.92
N ASP A 332 13.64 -4.73 1.20
CA ASP A 332 14.90 -5.40 0.78
C ASP A 332 15.50 -4.84 -0.52
#